data_AF-A0A1Y1JDY5-F1
#
_entry.id   AF-A0A1Y1JDY5-F1
#
_cell.length_a   1.000
_cell.length_b   1.000
_cell.length_c   1.000
_cell.angle_alpha   90.00
_cell.angle_beta   90.00
_cell.angle_gamma   90.00
#
_symmetry.space_group_name_H-M   'P 1'
#
loop_
_entity.id
_entity.type
_entity.pdbx_description
1 polymer ?
#
loop_
_entity_poly.entity_id
_entity_poly.type
_entity_poly.pdbx_seq_one_letter_code
_entity_poly.pdbx_strand_id
1 'polypeptide(L)'
;MEGEVRYKRKRAHGNELSEKNRPKRKILFFHMVYLTLLFVACFFGGVLLGFWTTSYTPEINIIQENTTTFEFLSKNNKIIIGGKFNIKLKIINSTILSYTLSAESVKYFYYPVGTSHTCLLYNAGLEENSANQSPLMHKSEISVPSNKDESDFPTKLTIGVKYTLIKASNVLHKVPLHLGYAITNEHKREIQPLYNDCKRFNKLYFSIRLEDLYISNAFRTVHNEKKYELIFSCKCSVDPNVDSFFNSAPVYNTVILKNLKNDPSLLS
;
A
#
# COMPACT_ATOMS: atom_id res chain seq x y z
N MET A 1 103.36 3.96 50.97
CA MET A 1 101.95 4.26 51.29
C MET A 1 101.66 5.62 50.68
N GLU A 2 101.39 5.69 49.37
CA GLU A 2 100.08 5.45 48.72
C GLU A 2 98.97 6.29 49.36
N GLY A 3 98.28 7.21 48.68
CA GLY A 3 98.29 7.56 47.26
C GLY A 3 97.44 8.81 47.02
N GLU A 4 97.70 9.44 45.88
CA GLU A 4 96.83 10.45 45.27
C GLU A 4 95.45 9.86 44.95
N VAL A 5 94.44 10.73 44.85
CA VAL A 5 93.71 11.00 43.60
C VAL A 5 92.50 11.89 43.90
N ARG A 6 92.50 13.10 43.31
CA ARG A 6 91.31 13.95 43.15
C ARG A 6 90.44 13.39 42.03
N TYR A 7 89.20 12.98 42.32
CA TYR A 7 88.16 12.85 41.28
C TYR A 7 86.90 13.64 41.60
N LYS A 8 86.45 14.32 40.54
CA LYS A 8 85.34 15.28 40.44
C LYS A 8 83.99 14.71 40.91
N ARG A 9 83.17 15.61 41.45
CA ARG A 9 81.72 15.50 41.67
C ARG A 9 81.03 14.60 40.63
N LYS A 10 80.50 13.45 41.07
CA LYS A 10 79.38 12.81 40.38
C LYS A 10 78.12 13.63 40.64
N ARG A 11 77.67 14.38 39.63
CA ARG A 11 76.27 14.85 39.56
C ARG A 11 75.39 13.61 39.61
N ALA A 12 74.46 13.56 40.56
CA ALA A 12 73.34 12.65 40.46
C ALA A 12 72.65 12.94 39.12
N HIS A 13 72.58 11.95 38.23
CA HIS A 13 71.67 11.98 37.11
C HIS A 13 70.27 12.13 37.71
N GLY A 14 69.72 13.34 37.62
CA GLY A 14 68.32 13.56 37.87
C GLY A 14 67.55 12.72 36.86
N ASN A 15 66.71 11.82 37.37
CA ASN A 15 65.60 11.31 36.58
C ASN A 15 64.65 12.48 36.30
N GLU A 16 64.96 13.32 35.31
CA GLU A 16 64.05 14.29 34.69
C GLU A 16 63.03 13.59 33.77
N LEU A 17 62.41 12.52 34.26
CA LEU A 17 61.40 11.76 33.50
C LEU A 17 60.17 11.40 34.32
N SER A 18 59.95 12.10 35.44
CA SER A 18 58.73 11.96 36.24
C SER A 18 58.13 13.28 36.70
N GLU A 19 58.06 14.27 35.81
CA GLU A 19 56.98 15.26 35.85
C GLU A 19 56.13 15.12 34.58
N LYS A 20 55.50 13.95 34.42
CA LYS A 20 54.27 13.92 33.63
C LYS A 20 53.27 14.78 34.37
N ASN A 21 53.11 16.02 33.89
CA ASN A 21 52.01 16.93 34.19
C ASN A 21 50.77 16.14 34.61
N ARG A 22 50.47 16.06 35.91
CA ARG A 22 49.18 15.55 36.36
C ARG A 22 48.15 16.52 35.80
N PRO A 23 47.35 16.14 34.78
CA PRO A 23 46.34 17.05 34.27
C PRO A 23 45.47 17.44 35.47
N LYS A 24 45.23 18.74 35.68
CA LYS A 24 44.37 19.22 36.78
C LYS A 24 43.07 18.43 36.69
N ARG A 25 42.86 17.50 37.62
CA ARG A 25 41.77 16.50 37.60
C ARG A 25 40.39 17.15 37.34
N LYS A 26 40.23 18.40 37.81
CA LYS A 26 39.08 19.27 37.56
C LYS A 26 38.88 19.62 36.07
N ILE A 27 39.93 20.03 35.36
CA ILE A 27 39.87 20.38 33.93
C ILE A 27 39.49 19.16 33.10
N LEU A 28 40.10 18.00 33.41
CA LEU A 28 39.79 16.73 32.75
C LEU A 28 38.33 16.32 32.99
N PHE A 29 37.82 16.51 34.21
CA PHE A 29 36.42 16.28 34.55
C PHE A 29 35.45 17.18 33.75
N PHE A 30 35.73 18.49 33.67
CA PHE A 30 34.90 19.41 32.87
C PHE A 30 34.90 19.05 31.38
N HIS A 31 36.05 18.64 30.83
CA HIS A 31 36.13 18.17 29.44
C HIS A 31 35.33 16.88 29.23
N MET A 32 35.39 15.93 30.16
CA MET A 32 34.60 14.71 30.10
C MET A 32 33.09 14.99 30.17
N VAL A 33 32.66 15.90 31.05
CA VAL A 33 31.24 16.31 31.13
C VAL A 33 30.80 17.01 29.84
N TYR A 34 31.60 17.93 29.31
CA TYR A 34 31.31 18.63 28.07
C TYR A 34 31.22 17.69 26.87
N LEU A 35 32.19 16.77 26.71
CA LEU A 35 32.17 15.75 25.66
C LEU A 35 30.98 14.81 25.80
N THR A 36 30.59 14.46 27.04
CA THR A 36 29.40 13.62 27.29
C THR A 36 28.13 14.35 26.86
N LEU A 37 27.98 15.62 27.23
CA LEU A 37 26.83 16.43 26.83
C LEU A 37 26.77 16.62 25.31
N LEU A 38 27.91 16.87 24.66
CA LEU A 38 28.00 16.99 23.21
C LEU A 38 27.67 15.66 22.52
N PHE A 39 28.17 14.54 23.02
CA PHE A 39 27.81 13.21 22.53
C PHE A 39 26.31 12.95 22.65
N VAL A 40 25.72 13.25 23.80
CA VAL A 40 24.28 13.08 24.05
C VAL A 40 23.47 13.95 23.10
N ALA A 41 23.85 15.22 22.92
CA ALA A 41 23.19 16.13 21.98
C ALA A 41 23.28 15.63 20.52
N CYS A 42 24.46 15.19 20.09
CA CYS A 42 24.66 14.63 18.75
C CYS A 42 23.90 13.31 18.56
N PHE A 43 23.85 12.45 19.58
CA PHE A 43 23.14 11.18 19.54
C PHE A 43 21.63 11.40 19.41
N PHE A 44 21.03 12.22 20.29
CA PHE A 44 19.61 12.55 20.20
C PHE A 44 19.27 13.32 18.92
N GLY A 45 20.12 14.25 18.51
CA GLY A 45 19.97 14.99 17.26
C GLY A 45 19.99 14.07 16.04
N GLY A 46 20.94 13.14 15.98
CA GLY A 46 21.05 12.15 14.91
C GLY A 46 19.87 11.19 14.86
N VAL A 47 19.40 10.72 16.02
CA VAL A 47 18.21 9.86 16.12
C VAL A 47 16.96 10.60 15.65
N LEU A 48 16.74 11.82 16.11
CA LEU A 48 15.59 12.65 15.70
C LEU A 48 15.64 12.95 14.19
N LEU A 49 16.82 13.29 13.66
CA LEU A 49 17.02 13.54 12.23
C LEU A 49 16.78 12.27 11.39
N GLY A 50 17.17 11.09 11.90
CA GLY A 50 16.82 9.81 11.28
C GLY A 50 15.32 9.54 11.24
N PHE A 51 14.60 9.80 12.34
CA PHE A 51 13.13 9.71 12.35
C PHE A 51 12.48 10.71 11.40
N TRP A 52 13.10 11.88 11.21
CA TRP A 52 12.57 12.93 10.35
C TRP A 52 12.85 12.70 8.86
N THR A 53 13.92 11.97 8.53
CA THR A 53 14.31 11.70 7.13
C THR A 53 13.85 10.35 6.61
N THR A 54 13.47 9.41 7.49
CA THR A 54 12.97 8.08 7.07
C THR A 54 11.65 8.16 6.32
N SER A 55 11.59 7.68 5.08
CA SER A 55 10.32 7.52 4.35
C SER A 55 9.66 6.22 4.76
N TYR A 56 8.49 6.29 5.37
CA TYR A 56 7.68 5.10 5.65
C TYR A 56 6.99 4.68 4.37
N THR A 57 7.27 3.48 3.87
CA THR A 57 6.48 2.91 2.78
C THR A 57 5.88 1.59 3.27
N PRO A 58 4.57 1.55 3.60
CA PRO A 58 3.94 0.32 4.01
C PRO A 58 4.02 -0.70 2.89
N GLU A 59 4.23 -1.96 3.25
CA GLU A 59 3.95 -3.06 2.32
C GLU A 59 2.47 -3.42 2.46
N ILE A 60 1.73 -3.35 1.35
CA ILE A 60 0.29 -3.60 1.31
C ILE A 60 0.05 -4.71 0.32
N ASN A 61 -0.62 -5.78 0.77
CA ASN A 61 -0.94 -6.94 -0.05
C ASN A 61 -2.43 -7.28 0.10
N ILE A 62 -3.05 -7.86 -0.92
CA ILE A 62 -4.39 -8.45 -0.80
C ILE A 62 -4.29 -9.90 -0.34
N ILE A 63 -5.14 -10.30 0.61
CA ILE A 63 -5.42 -11.71 0.90
C ILE A 63 -6.60 -12.13 0.04
N GLN A 64 -6.33 -12.98 -0.96
CA GLN A 64 -7.34 -13.47 -1.90
C GLN A 64 -8.37 -14.36 -1.18
N GLU A 65 -9.65 -14.02 -1.31
CA GLU A 65 -10.77 -14.87 -0.90
C GLU A 65 -11.41 -15.51 -2.13
N ASN A 66 -11.71 -16.81 -2.05
CA ASN A 66 -12.31 -17.58 -3.16
C ASN A 66 -13.82 -17.82 -2.99
N THR A 67 -14.43 -17.19 -1.99
CA THR A 67 -15.82 -17.41 -1.59
C THR A 67 -16.78 -16.37 -2.18
N THR A 68 -16.30 -15.21 -2.61
CA THR A 68 -17.14 -14.15 -3.16
C THR A 68 -17.42 -14.39 -4.65
N THR A 69 -18.69 -14.25 -5.03
CA THR A 69 -19.17 -14.42 -6.41
C THR A 69 -19.72 -13.09 -6.91
N PHE A 70 -19.35 -12.71 -8.14
CA PHE A 70 -20.03 -11.68 -8.90
C PHE A 70 -21.17 -12.33 -9.68
N GLU A 71 -22.37 -11.78 -9.62
CA GLU A 71 -23.58 -12.39 -10.12
C GLU A 71 -24.17 -11.55 -11.25
N PHE A 72 -24.68 -12.24 -12.26
CA PHE A 72 -25.57 -11.71 -13.29
C PHE A 72 -26.91 -12.40 -13.13
N LEU A 73 -27.93 -11.66 -12.69
CA LEU A 73 -29.24 -12.20 -12.31
C LEU A 73 -30.35 -11.58 -13.16
N SER A 74 -31.39 -12.36 -13.46
CA SER A 74 -32.64 -11.86 -14.02
C SER A 74 -33.74 -11.92 -12.96
N LYS A 75 -34.15 -10.77 -12.42
CA LYS A 75 -35.15 -10.68 -11.34
C LYS A 75 -36.16 -9.59 -11.65
N ASN A 76 -37.45 -9.89 -11.53
CA ASN A 76 -38.55 -8.93 -11.75
C ASN A 76 -38.43 -8.18 -13.10
N ASN A 77 -38.14 -8.90 -14.19
CA ASN A 77 -37.89 -8.36 -15.53
C ASN A 77 -36.76 -7.32 -15.61
N LYS A 78 -35.84 -7.33 -14.64
CA LYS A 78 -34.63 -6.51 -14.64
C LYS A 78 -33.40 -7.40 -14.64
N ILE A 79 -32.36 -6.92 -15.31
CA ILE A 79 -31.03 -7.52 -15.24
C ILE A 79 -30.29 -6.84 -14.10
N ILE A 80 -29.84 -7.62 -13.14
CA ILE A 80 -29.09 -7.16 -11.98
C ILE A 80 -27.68 -7.71 -12.10
N ILE A 81 -26.68 -6.87 -11.88
CA ILE A 81 -25.29 -7.30 -11.79
C ILE A 81 -24.67 -6.81 -10.50
N GLY A 82 -23.74 -7.56 -9.92
CA GLY A 82 -23.00 -7.09 -8.76
C GLY A 82 -22.35 -8.20 -7.95
N GLY A 83 -21.84 -7.84 -6.77
CA GLY A 83 -21.32 -8.79 -5.80
C GLY A 83 -20.99 -8.09 -4.48
N LYS A 84 -20.96 -8.85 -3.37
CA LYS A 84 -20.58 -8.33 -2.06
C LYS A 84 -19.15 -8.76 -1.71
N PHE A 85 -18.18 -7.90 -1.98
CA PHE A 85 -16.76 -8.15 -1.74
C PHE A 85 -16.28 -7.52 -0.44
N ASN A 86 -15.50 -8.26 0.35
CA ASN A 86 -14.77 -7.75 1.50
C ASN A 86 -13.27 -7.86 1.23
N ILE A 87 -12.70 -6.86 0.57
CA ILE A 87 -11.30 -6.88 0.15
C ILE A 87 -10.41 -6.83 1.39
N LYS A 88 -9.66 -7.90 1.63
CA LYS A 88 -8.77 -8.04 2.79
C LYS A 88 -7.39 -7.49 2.46
N LEU A 89 -7.10 -6.29 2.94
CA LEU A 89 -5.78 -5.68 2.87
C LEU A 89 -4.93 -6.13 4.06
N LYS A 90 -3.76 -6.68 3.80
CA LYS A 90 -2.71 -6.95 4.77
C LYS A 90 -1.65 -5.85 4.67
N ILE A 91 -1.53 -5.06 5.73
CA ILE A 91 -0.54 -3.99 5.85
C ILE A 91 0.55 -4.46 6.80
N ILE A 92 1.79 -4.47 6.33
CA ILE A 92 2.96 -4.86 7.11
C ILE A 92 3.70 -3.61 7.57
N ASN A 93 3.88 -3.48 8.89
CA ASN A 93 4.70 -2.46 9.50
C ASN A 93 6.06 -3.02 9.90
N SER A 94 7.09 -2.62 9.16
CA SER A 94 8.50 -2.90 9.46
C SER A 94 9.16 -1.83 10.32
N THR A 95 8.42 -0.83 10.76
CA THR A 95 8.94 0.33 11.51
C THR A 95 8.69 0.17 13.01
N ILE A 96 9.46 0.91 13.80
CA ILE A 96 9.32 0.96 15.27
C ILE A 96 8.26 1.97 15.74
N LEU A 97 7.50 2.58 14.83
CA LEU A 97 6.47 3.56 15.15
C LEU A 97 5.10 3.11 14.66
N SER A 98 4.08 3.37 15.48
CA SER A 98 2.70 3.31 15.01
C SER A 98 2.45 4.47 14.07
N TYR A 99 1.68 4.23 13.02
CA TYR A 99 1.22 5.26 12.10
C TYR A 99 -0.20 4.98 11.64
N THR A 100 -0.84 6.01 11.10
CA THR A 100 -2.10 5.91 10.39
C THR A 100 -1.80 6.06 8.91
N LEU A 101 -2.21 5.07 8.11
CA LEU A 101 -2.19 5.14 6.66
C LEU A 101 -3.57 5.65 6.21
N SER A 102 -3.60 6.78 5.51
CA SER A 102 -4.80 7.34 4.91
C SER A 102 -4.65 7.39 3.39
N ALA A 103 -5.72 7.05 2.68
CA ALA A 103 -5.85 7.26 1.24
C ALA A 103 -7.03 8.20 1.02
N GLU A 104 -6.77 9.38 0.46
CA GLU A 104 -7.83 10.36 0.17
C GLU A 104 -8.59 10.03 -1.12
N SER A 105 -8.06 9.11 -1.94
CA SER A 105 -8.74 8.57 -3.11
C SER A 105 -8.58 7.05 -3.20
N VAL A 106 -9.71 6.35 -3.12
CA VAL A 106 -9.85 4.92 -3.38
C VAL A 106 -10.66 4.74 -4.65
N LYS A 107 -10.10 4.01 -5.62
CA LYS A 107 -10.74 3.71 -6.91
C LYS A 107 -10.78 2.21 -7.14
N TYR A 108 -11.75 1.77 -7.93
CA TYR A 108 -11.93 0.36 -8.28
C TYR A 108 -11.92 0.20 -9.78
N PHE A 109 -11.25 -0.84 -10.26
CA PHE A 109 -11.15 -1.12 -11.69
C PHE A 109 -11.54 -2.54 -11.99
N TYR A 110 -12.15 -2.75 -13.15
CA TYR A 110 -12.32 -4.04 -13.79
C TYR A 110 -11.26 -4.22 -14.88
N TYR A 111 -10.67 -5.42 -14.94
CA TYR A 111 -9.71 -5.82 -15.97
C TYR A 111 -10.36 -6.81 -16.93
N PRO A 112 -10.56 -6.42 -18.20
CA PRO A 112 -10.99 -7.38 -19.20
C PRO A 112 -9.94 -8.47 -19.40
N VAL A 113 -10.39 -9.70 -19.64
CA VAL A 113 -9.52 -10.85 -19.94
C VAL A 113 -9.43 -11.04 -21.44
N GLY A 114 -10.53 -10.86 -22.17
CA GLY A 114 -10.58 -10.94 -23.63
C GLY A 114 -10.68 -12.36 -24.17
N THR A 115 -9.93 -12.66 -25.24
CA THR A 115 -10.08 -13.95 -25.92
C THR A 115 -9.39 -15.12 -25.22
N SER A 116 -8.47 -14.88 -24.29
CA SER A 116 -7.84 -15.94 -23.50
C SER A 116 -7.17 -15.37 -22.25
N HIS A 117 -6.84 -16.23 -21.28
CA HIS A 117 -6.13 -15.80 -20.06
C HIS A 117 -4.78 -15.14 -20.36
N THR A 118 -4.11 -15.47 -21.48
CA THR A 118 -2.85 -14.82 -21.85
C THR A 118 -3.07 -13.36 -22.24
N CYS A 119 -4.22 -13.02 -22.83
CA CYS A 119 -4.56 -11.66 -23.22
C CYS A 119 -4.69 -10.71 -22.00
N LEU A 120 -5.00 -11.24 -20.82
CA LEU A 120 -5.03 -10.45 -19.58
C LEU A 120 -3.65 -9.83 -19.29
N LEU A 121 -2.58 -10.62 -19.43
CA LEU A 121 -1.22 -10.20 -19.09
C LEU A 121 -0.64 -9.20 -20.10
N TYR A 122 -0.98 -9.33 -21.38
CA TYR A 122 -0.43 -8.45 -22.41
C TYR A 122 -1.23 -7.15 -22.55
N ASN A 123 -2.55 -7.24 -22.68
CA ASN A 123 -3.40 -6.09 -23.04
C ASN A 123 -4.69 -5.98 -22.23
N ALA A 124 -4.82 -6.73 -21.13
CA ALA A 124 -6.10 -6.86 -20.45
C ALA A 124 -7.26 -7.08 -21.44
N GLY A 125 -7.05 -8.03 -22.37
CA GLY A 125 -8.10 -8.54 -23.23
C GLY A 125 -8.39 -7.81 -24.54
N LEU A 126 -7.65 -6.76 -24.90
CA LEU A 126 -7.73 -6.16 -26.23
C LEU A 126 -6.67 -6.70 -27.19
N GLU A 127 -7.10 -7.26 -28.32
CA GLU A 127 -6.21 -7.70 -29.40
C GLU A 127 -5.70 -6.47 -30.18
N GLU A 128 -4.73 -5.77 -29.60
CA GLU A 128 -3.96 -4.78 -30.34
C GLU A 128 -2.61 -5.38 -30.75
N ASN A 129 -2.32 -5.39 -32.04
CA ASN A 129 -1.16 -6.07 -32.64
C ASN A 129 0.18 -5.30 -32.48
N SER A 130 0.44 -4.64 -31.35
CA SER A 130 1.67 -3.84 -31.18
C SER A 130 2.63 -4.45 -30.15
N ALA A 131 3.90 -4.55 -30.51
CA ALA A 131 4.95 -5.13 -29.66
C ALA A 131 5.37 -4.25 -28.45
N ASN A 132 4.80 -3.04 -28.30
CA ASN A 132 5.21 -2.04 -27.31
C ASN A 132 4.18 -1.82 -26.20
N GLN A 133 3.26 -2.76 -25.98
CA GLN A 133 2.21 -2.61 -24.97
C GLN A 133 2.72 -2.86 -23.55
N SER A 134 2.28 -1.99 -22.65
CA SER A 134 2.49 -2.19 -21.21
C SER A 134 1.48 -3.22 -20.70
N PRO A 135 1.93 -4.24 -19.95
CA PRO A 135 1.03 -5.19 -19.30
C PRO A 135 -0.09 -4.49 -18.53
N LEU A 136 -1.32 -5.04 -18.60
CA LEU A 136 -2.49 -4.57 -17.84
C LEU A 136 -2.88 -3.10 -18.11
N MET A 137 -2.60 -2.60 -19.32
CA MET A 137 -2.90 -1.22 -19.71
C MET A 137 -4.40 -0.92 -19.79
N HIS A 138 -5.21 -1.87 -20.27
CA HIS A 138 -6.65 -1.66 -20.42
C HIS A 138 -7.41 -2.07 -19.17
N LYS A 139 -8.21 -1.14 -18.66
CA LYS A 139 -9.08 -1.37 -17.51
C LYS A 139 -10.19 -0.33 -17.50
N SER A 140 -11.27 -0.68 -16.83
CA SER A 140 -12.44 0.17 -16.70
C SER A 140 -12.61 0.57 -15.24
N GLU A 141 -12.56 1.86 -14.94
CA GLU A 141 -12.89 2.38 -13.61
C GLU A 141 -14.39 2.15 -13.33
N ILE A 142 -14.72 1.58 -12.19
CA ILE A 142 -16.09 1.52 -11.71
C ILE A 142 -16.42 2.90 -11.16
N SER A 143 -17.34 3.61 -11.83
CA SER A 143 -17.73 4.96 -11.42
C SER A 143 -18.23 4.99 -9.99
N VAL A 144 -17.90 6.06 -9.26
CA VAL A 144 -18.50 6.33 -7.95
C VAL A 144 -20.02 6.39 -8.10
N PRO A 145 -20.79 5.62 -7.31
CA PRO A 145 -22.25 5.61 -7.40
C PRO A 145 -22.87 6.97 -7.08
N SER A 146 -23.99 7.26 -7.74
CA SER A 146 -24.70 8.54 -7.54
C SER A 146 -25.24 8.72 -6.11
N ASN A 147 -25.58 7.64 -5.42
CA ASN A 147 -26.12 7.63 -4.06
C ASN A 147 -25.07 7.57 -2.95
N LYS A 148 -23.77 7.57 -3.29
CA LYS A 148 -22.59 7.64 -2.40
C LYS A 148 -22.80 7.03 -1.00
N ASP A 149 -22.47 5.75 -0.87
CA ASP A 149 -22.44 5.05 0.41
C ASP A 149 -21.04 4.52 0.70
N GLU A 150 -20.33 5.11 1.65
CA GLU A 150 -18.96 4.71 2.02
C GLU A 150 -18.91 3.34 2.71
N SER A 151 -20.04 2.83 3.23
CA SER A 151 -20.10 1.51 3.86
C SER A 151 -20.13 0.38 2.83
N ASP A 152 -20.57 0.68 1.60
CA ASP A 152 -20.64 -0.27 0.49
C ASP A 152 -19.60 0.03 -0.60
N PHE A 153 -19.26 1.29 -0.81
CA PHE A 153 -18.31 1.76 -1.83
C PHE A 153 -17.44 2.89 -1.24
N PRO A 154 -16.41 2.56 -0.45
CA PRO A 154 -15.56 3.55 0.17
C PRO A 154 -14.68 4.25 -0.88
N THR A 155 -14.70 5.58 -0.86
CA THR A 155 -13.86 6.44 -1.69
C THR A 155 -12.64 6.95 -0.93
N LYS A 156 -12.60 6.73 0.38
CA LYS A 156 -11.47 7.05 1.28
C LYS A 156 -11.17 5.88 2.20
N LEU A 157 -9.93 5.83 2.67
CA LEU A 157 -9.46 4.78 3.57
C LEU A 157 -8.63 5.38 4.69
N THR A 158 -8.79 4.88 5.91
CA THR A 158 -7.93 5.23 7.05
C THR A 158 -7.68 4.00 7.90
N ILE A 159 -6.40 3.64 8.07
CA ILE A 159 -5.98 2.41 8.74
C ILE A 159 -4.96 2.74 9.81
N GLY A 160 -5.29 2.46 11.06
CA GLY A 160 -4.35 2.52 12.16
C GLY A 160 -3.42 1.30 12.16
N VAL A 161 -2.13 1.53 11.95
CA VAL A 161 -1.10 0.50 11.89
C VAL A 161 -0.23 0.58 13.15
N LYS A 162 -0.29 -0.48 13.97
CA LYS A 162 0.50 -0.56 15.20
C LYS A 162 1.93 -0.99 14.89
N TYR A 163 2.89 -0.61 15.74
CA TYR A 163 4.22 -1.23 15.74
C TYR A 163 4.30 -2.38 16.74
N THR A 164 5.30 -3.22 16.55
CA THR A 164 5.69 -4.27 17.50
C THR A 164 7.22 -4.28 17.60
N LEU A 165 7.76 -4.28 18.83
CA LEU A 165 9.20 -4.12 19.08
C LEU A 165 10.08 -5.26 18.52
N ILE A 166 9.52 -6.47 18.41
CA ILE A 166 10.29 -7.69 18.15
C ILE A 166 10.08 -8.24 16.73
N LYS A 167 8.89 -8.04 16.15
CA LYS A 167 8.51 -8.57 14.84
C LYS A 167 7.78 -7.49 14.05
N ALA A 168 7.77 -7.60 12.72
CA ALA A 168 6.90 -6.77 11.90
C ALA A 168 5.44 -6.96 12.33
N SER A 169 4.70 -5.86 12.47
CA SER A 169 3.28 -5.92 12.77
C SER A 169 2.49 -6.15 11.49
N ASN A 170 1.43 -6.95 11.57
CA ASN A 170 0.52 -7.16 10.45
C ASN A 170 -0.87 -6.68 10.87
N VAL A 171 -1.44 -5.74 10.10
CA VAL A 171 -2.82 -5.31 10.26
C VAL A 171 -3.63 -5.86 9.10
N LEU A 172 -4.71 -6.55 9.42
CA LEU A 172 -5.72 -6.95 8.46
C LEU A 172 -6.84 -5.92 8.48
N HIS A 173 -7.06 -5.25 7.34
CA HIS A 173 -8.15 -4.32 7.16
C HIS A 173 -9.09 -4.83 6.07
N LYS A 174 -10.40 -4.68 6.29
CA LYS A 174 -11.43 -5.07 5.32
C LYS A 174 -11.98 -3.82 4.66
N VAL A 175 -11.90 -3.76 3.34
CA VAL A 175 -12.52 -2.73 2.53
C VAL A 175 -13.78 -3.33 1.89
N PRO A 176 -14.99 -2.88 2.27
CA PRO A 176 -16.19 -3.33 1.61
C PRO A 176 -16.23 -2.79 0.18
N LEU A 177 -16.55 -3.64 -0.78
CA LEU A 177 -16.93 -3.27 -2.14
C LEU A 177 -18.18 -4.07 -2.46
N HIS A 178 -19.32 -3.52 -2.12
CA HIS A 178 -20.63 -4.13 -2.34
C HIS A 178 -21.28 -3.42 -3.52
N LEU A 179 -21.51 -4.18 -4.58
CA LEU A 179 -22.02 -3.70 -5.85
C LEU A 179 -23.39 -4.34 -6.11
N GLY A 180 -24.36 -3.56 -6.55
CA GLY A 180 -25.64 -4.07 -7.05
C GLY A 180 -26.27 -3.03 -7.98
N TYR A 181 -26.37 -3.36 -9.27
CA TYR A 181 -26.84 -2.43 -10.29
C TYR A 181 -27.90 -3.07 -11.16
N ALA A 182 -29.00 -2.35 -11.37
CA ALA A 182 -29.99 -2.69 -12.39
C ALA A 182 -29.52 -2.14 -13.75
N ILE A 183 -29.27 -3.03 -14.70
CA ILE A 183 -28.72 -2.71 -16.02
C ILE A 183 -29.85 -2.52 -17.03
N THR A 184 -29.76 -1.41 -17.77
CA THR A 184 -30.67 -1.05 -18.87
C THR A 184 -29.99 -1.26 -20.22
N ASN A 185 -30.77 -1.19 -21.31
CA ASN A 185 -30.24 -1.32 -22.67
C ASN A 185 -29.14 -0.30 -23.00
N GLU A 186 -29.13 0.88 -22.35
CA GLU A 186 -28.09 1.90 -22.53
C GLU A 186 -26.70 1.44 -22.06
N HIS A 187 -26.66 0.65 -20.98
CA HIS A 187 -25.43 0.16 -20.36
C HIS A 187 -25.00 -1.22 -20.88
N LYS A 188 -25.87 -1.87 -21.66
CA LYS A 188 -25.68 -3.25 -22.13
C LYS A 188 -24.36 -3.46 -22.86
N ARG A 189 -24.01 -2.59 -23.82
CA ARG A 189 -22.77 -2.71 -24.61
C ARG A 189 -21.51 -2.52 -23.76
N GLU A 190 -21.60 -1.66 -22.76
CA GLU A 190 -20.51 -1.34 -21.83
C GLU A 190 -20.24 -2.49 -20.84
N ILE A 191 -21.29 -3.18 -20.40
CA ILE A 191 -21.20 -4.31 -19.45
C ILE A 191 -20.95 -5.64 -20.17
N GLN A 192 -21.17 -5.69 -21.49
CA GLN A 192 -20.94 -6.90 -22.30
C GLN A 192 -19.55 -7.53 -22.12
N PRO A 193 -18.41 -6.81 -22.04
CA PRO A 193 -17.11 -7.42 -21.75
C PRO A 193 -17.09 -8.18 -20.42
N LEU A 194 -17.64 -7.57 -19.36
CA LEU A 194 -17.73 -8.17 -18.02
C LEU A 194 -18.55 -9.47 -18.05
N TYR A 195 -19.68 -9.45 -18.76
CA TYR A 195 -20.52 -10.64 -18.97
C TYR A 195 -19.78 -11.72 -19.77
N ASN A 196 -19.11 -11.35 -20.88
CA ASN A 196 -18.38 -12.29 -21.73
C ASN A 196 -17.26 -12.99 -20.96
N ASP A 197 -16.49 -12.24 -20.17
CA ASP A 197 -15.42 -12.81 -19.34
C ASP A 197 -15.98 -13.74 -18.27
N CYS A 198 -17.09 -13.35 -17.62
CA CYS A 198 -17.79 -14.18 -16.66
C CYS A 198 -18.22 -15.51 -17.27
N LYS A 199 -18.90 -15.48 -18.43
CA LYS A 199 -19.40 -16.67 -19.12
C LYS A 199 -18.26 -17.58 -19.59
N ARG A 200 -17.16 -16.99 -20.04
CA ARG A 200 -16.04 -17.73 -20.63
C ARG A 200 -15.09 -18.32 -19.58
N PHE A 201 -14.79 -17.57 -18.53
CA PHE A 201 -13.73 -17.92 -17.59
C PHE A 201 -14.25 -18.24 -16.19
N ASN A 202 -15.55 -18.03 -15.92
CA ASN A 202 -16.16 -18.19 -14.60
C ASN A 202 -15.45 -17.37 -13.50
N LYS A 203 -14.78 -16.29 -13.91
CA LYS A 203 -13.86 -15.52 -13.08
C LYS A 203 -13.74 -14.11 -13.63
N LEU A 204 -13.71 -13.15 -12.71
CA LEU A 204 -13.49 -11.73 -13.02
C LEU A 204 -12.28 -11.21 -12.24
N TYR A 205 -11.63 -10.20 -12.80
CA TYR A 205 -10.46 -9.55 -12.23
C TYR A 205 -10.77 -8.09 -11.96
N PHE A 206 -10.51 -7.67 -10.72
CA PHE A 206 -10.70 -6.31 -10.27
C PHE A 206 -9.43 -5.80 -9.60
N SER A 207 -9.29 -4.49 -9.46
CA SER A 207 -8.33 -3.90 -8.54
C SER A 207 -8.96 -2.86 -7.64
N ILE A 208 -8.31 -2.67 -6.50
CA ILE A 208 -8.44 -1.46 -5.69
C ILE A 208 -7.16 -0.65 -5.89
N ARG A 209 -7.32 0.64 -6.19
CA ARG A 209 -6.22 1.59 -6.26
C ARG A 209 -6.33 2.61 -5.13
N LEU A 210 -5.25 2.75 -4.38
CA LEU A 210 -5.10 3.76 -3.34
C LEU A 210 -4.19 4.88 -3.90
N GLU A 211 -4.75 6.07 -4.03
CA GLU A 211 -4.08 7.30 -4.47
C GLU A 211 -4.11 8.34 -3.33
N ASP A 212 -3.29 9.39 -3.44
CA ASP A 212 -3.18 10.49 -2.48
C ASP A 212 -2.96 10.00 -1.04
N LEU A 213 -1.86 9.28 -0.86
CA LEU A 213 -1.55 8.59 0.38
C LEU A 213 -0.88 9.49 1.40
N TYR A 214 -1.33 9.40 2.64
CA TYR A 214 -0.74 10.09 3.78
C TYR A 214 -0.38 9.08 4.86
N ILE A 215 0.82 9.24 5.42
CA ILE A 215 1.28 8.47 6.56
C ILE A 215 1.48 9.43 7.72
N SER A 216 0.64 9.29 8.74
CA SER A 216 0.61 10.16 9.91
C SER A 216 1.03 9.39 11.16
N ASN A 217 2.01 9.89 11.89
CA ASN A 217 2.39 9.39 13.21
C ASN A 217 2.33 10.52 14.25
N ALA A 218 2.74 10.25 15.49
CA ALA A 218 2.71 11.25 16.57
C ALA A 218 3.58 12.50 16.30
N PHE A 219 4.54 12.42 15.40
CA PHE A 219 5.52 13.47 15.13
C PHE A 219 5.24 14.24 13.84
N ARG A 220 4.68 13.60 12.81
CA ARG A 220 4.45 14.22 11.50
C ARG A 220 3.45 13.47 10.63
N THR A 221 2.99 14.16 9.60
CA THR A 221 2.28 13.61 8.44
C THR A 221 3.15 13.78 7.20
N VAL A 222 3.27 12.71 6.41
CA VAL A 222 4.04 12.68 5.16
C VAL A 222 3.14 12.24 4.02
N HIS A 223 3.15 13.00 2.93
CA HIS A 223 2.52 12.58 1.68
C HIS A 223 3.41 11.54 0.98
N ASN A 224 2.82 10.43 0.54
CA ASN A 224 3.50 9.36 -0.16
C ASN A 224 3.02 9.34 -1.62
N GLU A 225 3.93 9.65 -2.54
CA GLU A 225 3.64 9.74 -3.97
C GLU A 225 3.38 8.37 -4.63
N LYS A 226 3.66 7.26 -3.92
CA LYS A 226 3.37 5.92 -4.43
C LYS A 226 1.86 5.74 -4.59
N LYS A 227 1.48 5.07 -5.67
CA LYS A 227 0.11 4.59 -5.91
C LYS A 227 0.12 3.08 -5.73
N TYR A 228 -0.72 2.56 -4.85
CA TYR A 228 -0.88 1.10 -4.72
C TYR A 228 -2.05 0.67 -5.55
N GLU A 229 -1.81 -0.24 -6.50
CA GLU A 229 -2.86 -0.91 -7.25
C GLU A 229 -2.76 -2.41 -6.96
N LEU A 230 -3.81 -2.94 -6.33
CA LEU A 230 -3.83 -4.30 -5.83
C LEU A 230 -4.93 -5.06 -6.56
N ILE A 231 -4.52 -6.04 -7.36
CA ILE A 231 -5.43 -6.86 -8.17
C ILE A 231 -5.93 -8.05 -7.33
N PHE A 232 -7.21 -8.33 -7.45
CA PHE A 232 -7.86 -9.50 -6.91
C PHE A 232 -8.80 -10.10 -7.94
N SER A 233 -9.24 -11.32 -7.68
CA SER A 233 -10.22 -11.99 -8.54
C SER A 233 -11.43 -12.45 -7.76
N CYS A 234 -12.54 -12.72 -8.43
CA CYS A 234 -13.69 -13.36 -7.82
C CYS A 234 -14.26 -14.42 -8.75
N LYS A 235 -15.02 -15.36 -8.19
CA LYS A 235 -15.86 -16.25 -8.99
C LYS A 235 -16.94 -15.43 -9.66
N CYS A 236 -17.53 -15.98 -10.71
CA CYS A 236 -18.66 -15.37 -11.36
C CYS A 236 -19.83 -16.36 -11.48
N SER A 237 -21.06 -15.86 -11.67
CA SER A 237 -22.24 -16.68 -11.91
C SER A 237 -23.20 -15.93 -12.85
N VAL A 238 -23.78 -16.65 -13.80
CA VAL A 238 -24.73 -16.11 -14.78
C VAL A 238 -26.02 -16.91 -14.73
N ASP A 239 -27.12 -16.25 -14.43
CA ASP A 239 -28.47 -16.80 -14.58
C ASP A 239 -28.75 -17.07 -16.08
N PRO A 240 -29.23 -18.27 -16.46
CA PRO A 240 -29.56 -18.61 -17.84
C PRO A 240 -30.46 -17.59 -18.57
N ASN A 241 -31.34 -16.90 -17.84
CA ASN A 241 -32.26 -15.93 -18.43
C ASN A 241 -31.57 -14.62 -18.88
N VAL A 242 -30.36 -14.37 -18.37
CA VAL A 242 -29.58 -13.15 -18.66
C VAL A 242 -28.91 -13.20 -20.04
N ASP A 243 -28.72 -14.40 -20.61
CA ASP A 243 -28.09 -14.60 -21.92
C ASP A 243 -28.81 -13.85 -23.04
N SER A 244 -30.14 -13.80 -22.99
CA SER A 244 -30.96 -13.09 -23.98
C SER A 244 -30.72 -11.57 -23.97
N PHE A 245 -30.34 -11.03 -22.81
CA PHE A 245 -30.05 -9.62 -22.66
C PHE A 245 -28.65 -9.27 -23.19
N PHE A 246 -27.62 -10.06 -22.90
CA PHE A 246 -26.23 -9.74 -23.31
C PHE A 246 -25.85 -10.35 -24.66
N ASN A 247 -26.42 -9.80 -25.73
CA ASN A 247 -26.18 -10.22 -27.13
C ASN A 247 -25.57 -9.14 -28.02
N SER A 248 -24.87 -8.16 -27.44
CA SER A 248 -24.29 -7.03 -28.17
C SER A 248 -22.79 -7.17 -28.44
N ALA A 249 -22.28 -6.37 -29.37
CA ALA A 249 -20.85 -6.20 -29.52
C ALA A 249 -20.27 -5.43 -28.31
N PRO A 250 -19.20 -5.94 -27.68
CA PRO A 250 -18.58 -5.31 -26.51
C PRO A 250 -18.01 -3.94 -26.83
N VAL A 251 -18.13 -3.01 -25.89
CA VAL A 251 -17.49 -1.70 -25.92
C VAL A 251 -16.64 -1.54 -24.67
N TYR A 252 -15.36 -1.23 -24.84
CA TYR A 252 -14.39 -1.11 -23.76
C TYR A 252 -14.24 0.36 -23.36
N ASN A 253 -15.03 0.78 -22.38
CA ASN A 253 -14.98 2.13 -21.83
C ASN A 253 -13.91 2.26 -20.73
N THR A 254 -13.30 3.42 -20.61
CA THR A 254 -12.37 3.74 -19.52
C THR A 254 -13.07 3.86 -18.16
N VAL A 255 -14.37 4.17 -18.16
CA VAL A 255 -15.22 4.25 -16.98
C VAL A 255 -16.52 3.50 -17.27
N ILE A 256 -16.98 2.70 -16.32
CA ILE A 256 -18.21 1.91 -16.41
C ILE A 256 -19.17 2.23 -15.26
N LEU A 257 -20.44 1.87 -15.42
CA LEU A 257 -21.54 2.03 -14.45
C LEU A 257 -21.80 3.49 -14.06
N LYS A 258 -21.52 4.41 -14.98
CA LYS A 258 -21.65 5.84 -14.75
C LYS A 258 -23.12 6.21 -14.50
N ASN A 259 -23.35 7.11 -13.55
CA ASN A 259 -24.68 7.64 -13.18
C ASN A 259 -25.68 6.59 -12.67
N LEU A 260 -25.26 5.36 -12.39
CA LEU A 260 -26.13 4.36 -11.79
C LEU A 260 -26.17 4.53 -10.25
N LYS A 261 -27.28 4.07 -9.66
CA LYS A 261 -27.39 3.92 -8.21
C LYS A 261 -26.89 2.54 -7.83
N ASN A 262 -26.05 2.48 -6.80
CA ASN A 262 -25.60 1.23 -6.21
C ASN A 262 -26.59 0.79 -5.14
N ASP A 263 -27.13 -0.41 -5.28
CA ASP A 263 -28.03 -1.04 -4.32
C ASP A 263 -27.66 -2.52 -4.16
N PRO A 264 -26.76 -2.85 -3.21
CA PRO A 264 -26.34 -4.23 -2.96
C PRO A 264 -27.46 -5.13 -2.41
N SER A 265 -28.61 -4.57 -2.00
CA SER A 265 -29.77 -5.36 -1.57
C SER A 265 -30.46 -6.08 -2.75
N LEU A 266 -30.19 -5.64 -3.98
CA LEU A 266 -30.69 -6.29 -5.20
C LEU A 266 -30.21 -7.73 -5.38
N LEU A 267 -29.08 -8.09 -4.74
CA LEU A 267 -28.48 -9.42 -4.77
C LEU A 267 -29.03 -10.38 -3.71
N SER A 268 -29.92 -9.90 -2.82
CA SER A 268 -30.55 -10.72 -1.78
C SER A 268 -31.85 -11.38 -2.22
#